data_AF-A0A9E2YWM5-F1
#
_entry.id   AF-A0A9E2YWM5-F1
#
_cell.length_a   1.000
_cell.length_b   1.000
_cell.length_c   1.000
_cell.angle_alpha   90.00
_cell.angle_beta   90.00
_cell.angle_gamma   90.00
#
_symmetry.space_group_name_H-M   'P 1'
#
loop_
_entity.id
_entity.type
_entity.pdbx_description
1 polymer ?
#
loop_
_entity_poly.entity_id
_entity_poly.type
_entity_poly.pdbx_seq_one_letter_code
_entity_poly.pdbx_strand_id
1 'polypeptide(L)'
;MQVLKAGEHKFLLLELDPEFVSNIAKQAGFEFRLEESSRNLSLDLIAPERQAPLLLFDAADPGNLGWFSRCQFYVDGRNGAVLQTPILLANQKDRSGRVLPHAVKVQITKELPTSFRLPGKQPVTEQMVYAVLYNLLTALMNTGVGVCGGPVVKPLAGRTESIGVRN
;
A
#
# COMPACT_ATOMS: atom_id res chain seq x y z
N MET A 1 -13.43 16.92 -2.85
CA MET A 1 -14.21 15.74 -3.28
C MET A 1 -15.40 16.18 -4.10
N GLN A 2 -15.57 15.57 -5.27
CA GLN A 2 -16.68 15.83 -6.18
C GLN A 2 -17.39 14.53 -6.59
N VAL A 3 -18.60 14.62 -7.12
CA VAL A 3 -19.30 13.47 -7.72
C VAL A 3 -19.16 13.55 -9.24
N LEU A 4 -18.54 12.54 -9.83
CA LEU A 4 -18.44 12.37 -11.28
C LEU A 4 -19.56 11.48 -11.81
N LYS A 5 -20.04 11.78 -13.02
CA LYS A 5 -20.97 10.93 -13.77
C LYS A 5 -20.25 10.39 -15.00
N ALA A 6 -20.05 9.08 -15.08
CA ALA A 6 -19.48 8.38 -16.22
C ALA A 6 -20.53 7.43 -16.81
N GLY A 7 -21.26 7.92 -17.81
CA GLY A 7 -22.45 7.22 -18.34
C GLY A 7 -23.54 7.09 -17.28
N GLU A 8 -23.96 5.86 -17.00
CA GLU A 8 -24.95 5.55 -15.95
C GLU A 8 -24.35 5.46 -14.54
N HIS A 9 -23.02 5.42 -14.42
CA HIS A 9 -22.34 5.24 -13.16
C HIS A 9 -21.98 6.57 -12.49
N LYS A 10 -22.12 6.63 -11.17
CA LYS A 10 -21.66 7.75 -10.33
C LYS A 10 -20.44 7.33 -9.52
N PHE A 11 -19.42 8.17 -9.57
CA PHE A 11 -18.17 7.99 -8.83
C PHE A 11 -17.93 9.18 -7.90
N LEU A 12 -17.18 8.94 -6.83
CA LEU A 12 -16.55 9.97 -6.03
C LEU A 12 -15.18 10.24 -6.66
N LEU A 13 -14.87 11.51 -6.91
CA LEU A 13 -13.53 11.95 -7.27
C LEU A 13 -12.87 12.61 -6.07
N LEU A 14 -11.77 12.02 -5.64
CA LEU A 14 -10.89 12.56 -4.63
C LEU A 14 -9.93 13.57 -5.26
N GLU A 15 -9.91 14.76 -4.69
CA GLU A 15 -9.01 15.85 -5.09
C GLU A 15 -7.81 15.86 -4.14
N LEU A 16 -6.97 14.83 -4.28
CA LEU A 16 -5.79 14.68 -3.44
C LEU A 16 -4.76 15.75 -3.81
N ASP A 17 -4.21 16.42 -2.80
CA ASP A 17 -3.12 17.38 -2.90
C ASP A 17 -1.78 16.64 -2.94
N PRO A 18 -1.06 16.68 -4.08
CA PRO A 18 0.23 16.01 -4.22
C PRO A 18 1.30 16.52 -3.26
N GLU A 19 1.25 17.79 -2.85
CA GLU A 19 2.22 18.37 -1.92
C GLU A 19 1.98 17.83 -0.51
N PHE A 20 0.71 17.72 -0.10
CA PHE A 20 0.38 17.11 1.19
C PHE A 20 0.78 15.64 1.26
N VAL A 21 0.52 14.88 0.19
CA VAL A 21 0.94 13.47 0.07
C VAL A 21 2.46 13.31 0.08
N SER A 22 3.17 14.22 -0.59
CA SER A 22 4.63 14.30 -0.57
C SER A 22 5.18 14.52 0.85
N ASN A 23 4.53 15.39 1.62
CA ASN A 23 4.92 15.67 3.01
C ASN A 23 4.69 14.46 3.92
N ILE A 24 3.61 13.71 3.72
CA ILE A 24 3.36 12.44 4.44
C ILE A 24 4.49 11.43 4.18
N ALA A 25 4.90 11.24 2.92
CA ALA A 25 5.97 10.32 2.57
C ALA A 25 7.30 10.70 3.24
N LYS A 26 7.66 11.99 3.20
CA LYS A 26 8.83 12.54 3.91
C LYS A 26 8.77 12.31 5.42
N GLN A 27 7.64 12.64 6.04
CA GLN A 27 7.45 12.46 7.49
C GLN A 27 7.56 11.00 7.93
N ALA A 28 7.17 10.06 7.06
CA ALA A 28 7.33 8.63 7.28
C ALA A 28 8.76 8.12 7.02
N GLY A 29 9.70 8.97 6.59
CA GLY A 29 11.10 8.63 6.38
C GLY A 29 11.41 8.04 4.99
N PHE A 30 10.55 8.27 4.00
CA PHE A 30 10.76 7.82 2.63
C PHE A 30 11.32 8.94 1.75
N GLU A 31 12.33 8.58 0.94
CA GLU A 31 12.55 9.24 -0.34
C GLU A 31 11.47 8.77 -1.31
N PHE A 32 11.02 9.67 -2.19
CA PHE A 32 9.94 9.32 -3.10
C PHE A 32 10.04 10.02 -4.45
N ARG A 33 9.47 9.37 -5.46
CA ARG A 33 9.07 9.98 -6.73
C ARG A 33 7.55 9.91 -6.82
N LEU A 34 6.92 11.06 -7.03
CA LEU A 34 5.47 11.17 -7.18
C LEU A 34 5.10 11.36 -8.65
N GLU A 35 4.10 10.62 -9.09
CA GLU A 35 3.50 10.77 -10.42
C GLU A 35 1.98 10.90 -10.27
N GLU A 36 1.43 11.95 -10.86
CA GLU A 36 0.01 12.22 -10.83
C GLU A 36 -0.63 11.96 -12.18
N SER A 37 -1.79 11.31 -12.14
CA SER A 37 -2.70 11.19 -13.27
C SER A 37 -4.10 11.67 -12.86
N SER A 38 -5.00 11.72 -13.84
CA SER A 38 -6.41 12.05 -13.60
C SER A 38 -7.10 11.08 -12.64
N ARG A 39 -6.71 9.80 -12.66
CA ARG A 39 -7.38 8.74 -11.88
C ARG A 39 -6.61 8.27 -10.66
N ASN A 40 -5.31 8.54 -10.61
CA ASN A 40 -4.42 7.96 -9.60
C ASN A 40 -3.32 8.94 -9.19
N LEU A 41 -2.86 8.80 -7.95
CA LEU A 41 -1.62 9.37 -7.45
C LEU A 41 -0.67 8.22 -7.10
N SER A 42 0.49 8.17 -7.74
CA SER A 42 1.48 7.09 -7.54
C SER A 42 2.72 7.61 -6.84
N LEU A 43 3.24 6.84 -5.89
CA LEU A 43 4.48 7.09 -5.19
C LEU A 43 5.39 5.88 -5.33
N ASP A 44 6.55 6.07 -5.94
CA ASP A 44 7.65 5.14 -5.82
C ASP A 44 8.44 5.54 -4.57
N LEU A 45 8.38 4.71 -3.52
CA LEU A 45 8.94 4.97 -2.20
C LEU A 45 10.21 4.15 -1.94
N ILE A 46 11.23 4.79 -1.36
CA ILE A 46 12.49 4.17 -0.94
C ILE A 46 12.79 4.58 0.50
N ALA A 47 13.17 3.63 1.35
CA ALA A 47 13.60 3.90 2.73
C ALA A 47 15.13 3.76 2.83
N PRO A 48 15.91 4.83 2.52
CA PRO A 48 17.37 4.72 2.35
C PRO A 48 18.12 4.38 3.65
N GLU A 49 17.61 4.84 4.80
CA GLU A 49 18.26 4.63 6.10
C GLU A 49 18.02 3.23 6.67
N ARG A 50 17.13 2.45 6.04
CA ARG A 50 16.70 1.16 6.58
C ARG A 50 17.63 0.04 6.11
N GLN A 51 18.29 -0.61 7.07
CA GLN A 51 19.16 -1.76 6.79
C GLN A 51 18.38 -3.07 6.62
N ALA A 52 17.25 -3.21 7.34
CA ALA A 52 16.34 -4.33 7.17
C ALA A 52 15.33 -4.07 6.04
N PRO A 53 14.77 -5.11 5.39
CA PRO A 53 13.66 -4.92 4.47
C PRO A 53 12.47 -4.23 5.14
N LEU A 54 11.63 -3.56 4.34
CA LEU A 54 10.34 -3.04 4.83
C LEU A 54 9.53 -4.19 5.45
N LEU A 55 8.75 -3.90 6.49
CA LEU A 55 8.03 -4.90 7.28
C LEU A 55 6.79 -5.43 6.55
N LEU A 56 6.95 -5.89 5.32
CA LEU A 56 5.94 -6.54 4.52
C LEU A 56 6.15 -8.05 4.65
N PHE A 57 5.32 -8.76 5.39
CA PHE A 57 5.54 -10.18 5.71
C PHE A 57 4.44 -11.08 5.16
N ASP A 58 4.71 -12.37 5.04
CA ASP A 58 3.71 -13.35 4.61
C ASP A 58 2.72 -13.60 5.76
N ALA A 59 1.45 -13.28 5.55
CA ALA A 59 0.40 -13.54 6.52
C ALA A 59 0.09 -15.03 6.69
N ALA A 60 0.43 -15.87 5.72
CA ALA A 60 0.19 -17.31 5.76
C ALA A 60 1.31 -18.11 6.44
N ASP A 61 2.49 -17.50 6.66
CA ASP A 61 3.61 -18.18 7.32
C ASP A 61 3.34 -18.32 8.84
N PRO A 62 3.32 -19.54 9.40
CA PRO A 62 3.16 -19.77 10.84
C PRO A 62 4.19 -19.03 11.70
N GLY A 63 5.39 -18.75 11.18
CA GLY A 63 6.42 -17.96 11.85
C GLY A 63 6.04 -16.49 12.07
N ASN A 64 5.03 -15.98 11.36
CA ASN A 64 4.59 -14.60 11.42
C ASN A 64 3.29 -14.39 12.23
N LEU A 65 2.70 -15.42 12.84
CA LEU A 65 1.40 -15.31 13.55
C LEU A 65 1.38 -14.21 14.64
N GLY A 66 2.48 -14.05 15.37
CA GLY A 66 2.62 -13.00 16.38
C GLY A 66 2.65 -11.58 15.79
N TRP A 67 3.15 -11.42 14.57
CA TRP A 67 3.17 -10.16 13.83
C TRP A 67 1.87 -9.91 13.09
N PHE A 68 1.33 -10.95 12.44
CA PHE A 68 0.05 -10.93 11.73
C PHE A 68 -1.05 -10.34 12.61
N SER A 69 -1.25 -10.87 13.81
CA SER A 69 -2.28 -10.38 14.76
C SER A 69 -2.11 -8.91 15.20
N ARG A 70 -0.92 -8.32 15.02
CA ARG A 70 -0.61 -6.93 15.40
C ARG A 70 -0.75 -5.95 14.24
N CYS A 71 -0.96 -6.44 13.04
CA CYS A 71 -0.97 -5.59 11.86
C CYS A 71 -2.29 -4.86 11.69
N GLN A 72 -2.16 -3.57 11.45
CA GLN A 72 -3.29 -2.68 11.15
C GLN A 72 -3.70 -2.77 9.69
N PHE A 73 -2.76 -3.16 8.82
CA PHE A 73 -2.96 -3.23 7.37
C PHE A 73 -2.66 -4.62 6.84
N TYR A 74 -3.48 -5.02 5.88
CA TYR A 74 -3.36 -6.26 5.13
C TYR A 74 -3.47 -5.96 3.64
N VAL A 75 -2.66 -6.62 2.84
CA VAL A 75 -2.58 -6.46 1.39
C VAL A 75 -2.99 -7.77 0.75
N ASP A 76 -3.95 -7.76 -0.18
CA ASP A 76 -4.21 -8.91 -1.04
C ASP A 76 -3.04 -9.07 -2.02
N GLY A 77 -2.21 -10.11 -1.85
CA GLY A 77 -1.03 -10.28 -2.67
C GLY A 77 -1.32 -10.77 -4.10
N ARG A 78 -2.59 -10.92 -4.50
CA ARG A 78 -2.99 -11.17 -5.89
C ARG A 78 -3.08 -9.90 -6.72
N ASN A 79 -3.39 -8.76 -6.11
CA ASN A 79 -3.66 -7.50 -6.82
C ASN A 79 -3.05 -6.26 -6.15
N GLY A 80 -2.48 -6.40 -4.95
CA GLY A 80 -1.87 -5.32 -4.18
C GLY A 80 -2.87 -4.44 -3.42
N ALA A 81 -4.15 -4.78 -3.37
CA ALA A 81 -5.13 -3.99 -2.66
C ALA A 81 -4.88 -4.00 -1.15
N VAL A 82 -4.67 -2.82 -0.58
CA VAL A 82 -4.65 -2.63 0.87
C VAL A 82 -6.11 -2.65 1.32
N LEU A 83 -6.49 -3.68 2.09
CA LEU A 83 -7.88 -4.01 2.36
C LEU A 83 -8.67 -2.83 2.93
N GLN A 84 -9.86 -2.60 2.34
CA GLN A 84 -10.81 -1.53 2.73
C GLN A 84 -10.26 -0.10 2.60
N THR A 85 -9.23 0.11 1.77
CA THR A 85 -8.68 1.44 1.48
C THR A 85 -8.67 1.69 -0.04
N PRO A 86 -8.55 2.95 -0.50
CA PRO A 86 -8.33 3.25 -1.90
C PRO A 86 -6.87 3.07 -2.34
N ILE A 87 -6.04 2.39 -1.54
CA ILE A 87 -4.60 2.28 -1.72
C ILE A 87 -4.23 0.90 -2.27
N LEU A 88 -3.34 0.89 -3.25
CA LEU A 88 -2.67 -0.28 -3.78
C LEU A 88 -1.19 -0.23 -3.37
N LEU A 89 -0.61 -1.40 -3.14
CA LEU A 89 0.79 -1.59 -2.80
C LEU A 89 1.42 -2.64 -3.74
N ALA A 90 2.62 -2.37 -4.22
CA ALA A 90 3.40 -3.30 -5.02
C ALA A 90 4.88 -3.27 -4.61
N ASN A 91 5.59 -4.37 -4.87
CA ASN A 91 7.05 -4.34 -4.76
C ASN A 91 7.64 -3.52 -5.90
N GLN A 92 8.67 -2.72 -5.60
CA GLN A 92 9.54 -2.23 -6.65
C GLN A 92 10.53 -3.31 -7.05
N LYS A 93 10.95 -3.26 -8.32
CA LYS A 93 11.92 -4.20 -8.89
C LYS A 93 13.03 -3.42 -9.57
N ASP A 94 14.25 -3.94 -9.50
CA ASP A 94 15.35 -3.44 -10.29
C ASP A 94 15.18 -3.82 -11.78
N ARG A 95 16.13 -3.38 -12.61
CA ARG A 95 16.14 -3.67 -14.07
C ARG A 95 16.26 -5.18 -14.37
N SER A 96 16.75 -5.98 -13.43
CA SER A 96 16.86 -7.44 -13.56
C SER A 96 15.58 -8.16 -13.10
N GLY A 97 14.57 -7.42 -12.63
CA GLY A 97 13.32 -7.95 -12.12
C GLY A 97 13.39 -8.43 -10.66
N ARG A 98 14.51 -8.21 -9.97
CA ARG A 98 14.66 -8.56 -8.54
C ARG A 98 13.94 -7.52 -7.70
N VAL A 99 13.22 -8.00 -6.70
CA VAL A 99 12.48 -7.16 -5.77
C VAL A 99 13.45 -6.37 -4.89
N LEU A 100 13.21 -5.07 -4.76
CA LEU A 100 13.97 -4.17 -3.91
C LEU A 100 13.46 -4.24 -2.46
N PRO A 101 14.28 -4.63 -1.47
CA PRO A 101 13.81 -4.91 -0.11
C PRO A 101 13.40 -3.66 0.68
N HIS A 102 13.94 -2.51 0.32
CA HIS A 102 13.70 -1.21 0.99
C HIS A 102 12.82 -0.28 0.14
N ALA A 103 12.15 -0.80 -0.90
CA ALA A 103 11.36 0.01 -1.82
C ALA A 103 10.03 -0.63 -2.21
N VAL A 104 8.97 0.17 -2.19
CA VAL A 104 7.61 -0.22 -2.58
C VAL A 104 6.98 0.88 -3.44
N LYS A 105 6.01 0.48 -4.26
CA LYS A 105 5.15 1.42 -4.97
C LYS A 105 3.82 1.48 -4.27
N VAL A 106 3.36 2.69 -3.99
CA VAL A 106 2.04 2.97 -3.44
C VAL A 106 1.25 3.74 -4.47
N GLN A 107 0.00 3.35 -4.68
CA GLN A 107 -0.90 4.06 -5.59
C GLN A 107 -2.22 4.32 -4.89
N ILE A 108 -2.72 5.55 -5.00
CA ILE A 108 -4.00 5.98 -4.43
C ILE A 108 -4.97 6.20 -5.58
N THR A 109 -6.08 5.47 -5.56
CA THR A 109 -7.16 5.62 -6.54
C THR A 109 -7.99 6.85 -6.21
N LYS A 110 -8.15 7.77 -7.16
CA LYS A 110 -8.95 8.99 -6.99
C LYS A 110 -10.42 8.79 -7.32
N GLU A 111 -10.73 7.85 -8.20
CA GLU A 111 -12.11 7.54 -8.60
C GLU A 111 -12.64 6.34 -7.82
N LEU A 112 -13.62 6.56 -6.95
CA LEU A 112 -14.20 5.52 -6.11
C LEU A 112 -15.69 5.33 -6.40
N PRO A 113 -16.23 4.11 -6.29
CA PRO A 113 -17.68 3.91 -6.30
C PRO A 113 -18.36 4.76 -5.23
N THR A 114 -19.54 5.31 -5.52
CA THR A 114 -20.32 6.06 -4.52
C THR A 114 -20.74 5.23 -3.29
N SER A 115 -20.74 3.91 -3.43
CA SER A 115 -20.95 2.95 -2.34
C SER A 115 -19.69 2.63 -1.52
N PHE A 116 -18.51 3.09 -1.95
CA PHE A 116 -17.25 2.80 -1.26
C PHE A 116 -17.25 3.41 0.14
N ARG A 117 -16.80 2.63 1.13
CA ARG A 117 -16.72 3.03 2.53
C ARG A 117 -15.41 2.55 3.12
N LEU A 118 -14.86 3.36 4.01
CA LEU A 118 -13.73 2.98 4.84
C LEU A 118 -14.20 2.07 5.98
N PRO A 119 -13.27 1.44 6.73
CA PRO A 119 -13.59 0.62 7.89
C PRO A 119 -14.58 1.33 8.84
N GLY A 120 -15.51 0.57 9.41
CA GLY A 120 -16.58 1.13 10.23
C GLY A 120 -17.70 1.83 9.43
N LYS A 121 -17.81 1.56 8.12
CA LYS A 121 -18.81 2.16 7.22
C LYS A 121 -18.69 3.69 7.09
N GLN A 122 -17.50 4.23 7.35
CA GLN A 122 -17.27 5.66 7.29
C GLN A 122 -17.30 6.17 5.84
N PRO A 123 -17.87 7.36 5.59
CA PRO A 123 -17.74 8.03 4.30
C PRO A 123 -16.27 8.36 4.04
N VAL A 124 -15.88 8.36 2.77
CA VAL A 124 -14.50 8.66 2.39
C VAL A 124 -14.37 10.16 2.17
N THR A 125 -13.30 10.72 2.73
CA THR A 125 -12.86 12.10 2.51
C THR A 125 -11.36 12.09 2.25
N GLU A 126 -10.84 13.16 1.64
CA GLU A 126 -9.41 13.31 1.38
C GLU A 126 -8.60 13.25 2.69
N GLN A 127 -9.07 13.89 3.76
CA GLN A 127 -8.40 13.87 5.07
C GLN A 127 -8.25 12.45 5.61
N MET A 128 -9.28 11.61 5.44
CA MET A 128 -9.21 10.24 5.90
C MET A 128 -8.26 9.41 5.04
N VAL A 129 -8.21 9.65 3.73
CA VAL A 129 -7.22 9.01 2.84
C VAL A 129 -5.80 9.39 3.23
N TYR A 130 -5.55 10.65 3.58
CA TYR A 130 -4.25 11.10 4.08
C TYR A 130 -3.87 10.42 5.40
N ALA A 131 -4.81 10.32 6.35
CA ALA A 131 -4.56 9.63 7.61
C ALA A 131 -4.24 8.14 7.41
N VAL A 132 -4.99 7.47 6.51
CA VAL A 132 -4.75 6.07 6.14
C VAL A 132 -3.39 5.91 5.48
N LEU A 133 -3.01 6.80 4.56
CA LEU A 133 -1.69 6.77 3.93
C LEU A 133 -0.58 6.90 4.97
N TYR A 134 -0.66 7.92 5.84
CA TYR A 134 0.33 8.12 6.90
C TYR A 134 0.49 6.86 7.76
N ASN A 135 -0.62 6.32 8.26
CA ASN A 135 -0.61 5.12 9.10
C ASN A 135 -0.05 3.89 8.36
N LEU A 136 -0.35 3.73 7.07
CA LEU A 136 0.19 2.64 6.26
C LEU A 136 1.71 2.77 6.11
N LEU A 137 2.22 3.96 5.81
CA LEU A 137 3.66 4.19 5.65
C LEU A 137 4.40 4.00 6.99
N THR A 138 3.82 4.49 8.09
CA THR A 138 4.33 4.23 9.44
C THR A 138 4.34 2.73 9.76
N ALA A 139 3.29 2.00 9.37
CA ALA A 139 3.22 0.56 9.60
C ALA A 139 4.32 -0.21 8.84
N LEU A 140 4.57 0.14 7.57
CA LEU A 140 5.64 -0.46 6.77
C LEU A 140 7.04 -0.30 7.41
N MET A 141 7.24 0.78 8.16
CA MET A 141 8.50 1.06 8.83
C MET A 141 8.61 0.41 10.22
N ASN A 142 7.52 0.40 10.99
CA ASN A 142 7.62 0.20 12.44
C ASN A 142 6.91 -1.05 12.98
N THR A 143 5.77 -1.43 12.44
CA THR A 143 4.90 -2.47 13.05
C THR A 143 4.63 -3.65 12.14
N GLY A 144 4.55 -3.42 10.84
CA GLY A 144 4.34 -4.43 9.82
C GLY A 144 3.02 -4.31 9.06
N VAL A 145 3.05 -4.87 7.85
CA VAL A 145 1.92 -5.02 6.93
C VAL A 145 1.88 -6.46 6.45
N GLY A 146 0.73 -7.12 6.61
CA GLY A 146 0.58 -8.52 6.21
C GLY A 146 0.20 -8.68 4.75
N VAL A 147 0.87 -9.59 4.02
CA VAL A 147 0.51 -9.96 2.65
C VAL A 147 -0.30 -11.25 2.68
N CYS A 148 -1.53 -11.18 2.17
CA CYS A 148 -2.50 -12.26 2.18
C CYS A 148 -2.51 -12.99 0.83
N GLY A 149 -1.63 -13.99 0.69
CA GLY A 149 -1.58 -14.92 -0.45
C GLY A 149 -1.31 -14.28 -1.82
N GLY A 150 -1.26 -15.09 -2.87
CA GLY A 150 -1.08 -14.61 -4.25
C GLY A 150 0.38 -14.31 -4.66
N PRO A 151 0.68 -14.24 -5.97
CA PRO A 151 2.06 -14.16 -6.47
C PRO A 151 2.53 -12.74 -6.83
N VAL A 152 1.64 -11.73 -6.80
CA VAL A 152 1.91 -10.40 -7.37
C VAL A 152 2.70 -9.54 -6.39
N VAL A 153 2.26 -9.49 -5.13
CA VAL A 153 3.00 -8.83 -4.05
C VAL A 153 3.72 -9.89 -3.25
N LYS A 154 5.03 -9.75 -3.15
CA LYS A 154 5.92 -10.59 -2.37
C LYS A 154 6.21 -9.94 -1.01
N PRO A 155 6.17 -10.73 0.07
CA PRO A 155 6.79 -10.36 1.34
C PRO A 155 8.25 -9.96 1.14
N LEU A 156 8.69 -8.96 1.91
CA LEU A 156 10.06 -8.44 1.94
C LEU A 156 10.80 -8.82 3.21
N ALA A 157 10.08 -9.06 4.31
CA ALA A 157 10.63 -9.44 5.61
C ALA A 157 10.09 -10.79 6.08
N GLY A 158 10.82 -11.43 7.00
CA GLY A 158 10.53 -12.78 7.49
C GLY A 158 11.17 -13.87 6.63
N ARG A 159 10.70 -15.12 6.77
CA ARG A 159 11.15 -16.23 5.91
C ARG A 159 10.52 -16.06 4.52
N THR A 160 11.24 -15.42 3.63
CA THR A 160 10.83 -15.18 2.23
C THR A 160 11.20 -16.36 1.30
N GLU A 161 11.78 -17.43 1.83
CA GLU A 161 12.13 -18.62 1.07
C GLU A 161 10.86 -19.32 0.57
N SER A 162 10.65 -19.30 -0.74
CA SER A 162 9.73 -20.22 -1.40
C SER A 162 10.18 -21.64 -1.04
N ILE A 163 9.29 -22.44 -0.44
CA ILE A 163 9.49 -23.88 -0.31
C ILE A 163 9.80 -24.39 -1.72
N GLY A 164 11.07 -24.69 -1.99
CA GLY A 164 11.50 -25.25 -3.25
C GLY A 164 10.78 -26.58 -3.47
N VAL A 165 10.43 -26.86 -4.72
CA VAL A 165 9.97 -28.20 -5.12
C VAL A 165 11.05 -29.18 -4.65
N ARG A 166 10.71 -30.03 -3.67
CA ARG A 166 11.56 -31.16 -3.31
C ARG A 166 11.61 -32.06 -4.55
N ASN A 167 12.79 -32.12 -5.18
CA ASN A 167 13.12 -33.15 -6.16
C ASN A 167 13.08 -34.53 -5.51
#